data_AF-M5X5U5-F1
#
_entry.id   AF-M5X5U5-F1
#
_cell.length_a   1.000
_cell.length_b   1.000
_cell.length_c   1.000
_cell.angle_alpha   90.00
_cell.angle_beta   90.00
_cell.angle_gamma   90.00
#
_symmetry.space_group_name_H-M   'P 1'
#
loop_
_entity.id
_entity.type
_entity.pdbx_description
1 polymer ?
#
loop_
_entity_poly.entity_id
_entity_poly.type
_entity_poly.pdbx_seq_one_letter_code
_entity_poly.pdbx_strand_id
1 'polypeptide(L)'
;MERRGRGRLQPRNVSSRESTVSRTNRFASKPNSTPKSSSRVASGGEKAQNDGVDDPSDLPAIVGTCPLMCPERERAQRERLRDLAVFERLNGNPAQSSPDLAVKKFFRTISTKQVEASDVRPLPVLEDTLNYLLNFFDSREYPFEVVHDFLFDRTRSIRQDLSMQNIVNNKVIRMYEKMVKFHVICLHKLQRCSSQNTSSMNYLNKEQLAKTLTSLFNLYDANRDSNSTYENEAEFCSFYVLLHLGSNSQPMGESLSWWFRNVPSTLMKTKEICFSRKILRFFRIGNYNCFLSTIAAEASYLQYCILEPYVNEVRALAVSCINNGGYKLHPYPLANLSKLLMMTESDLESFCKACGLEICTNEEGYNLLPTKQTTFRHPKDGFQSYIFVGLEQFER
;
A
#
# COMPACT_ATOMS: atom_id res chain seq x y z
N MET A 1 45.41 -58.38 -18.88
CA MET A 1 44.23 -59.00 -19.52
C MET A 1 43.49 -59.82 -18.48
N GLU A 2 42.16 -59.62 -18.35
CA GLU A 2 41.19 -60.58 -17.75
C GLU A 2 41.39 -61.02 -16.27
N ARG A 3 40.41 -61.56 -15.52
CA ARG A 3 38.94 -61.34 -15.47
C ARG A 3 38.43 -61.56 -14.01
N ARG A 4 37.30 -60.94 -13.70
CA ARG A 4 36.45 -60.97 -12.48
C ARG A 4 36.54 -62.18 -11.51
N GLY A 5 36.42 -61.89 -10.21
CA GLY A 5 35.94 -62.81 -9.14
C GLY A 5 35.19 -62.04 -8.03
N ARG A 6 34.27 -62.68 -7.29
CA ARG A 6 33.48 -62.09 -6.18
C ARG A 6 33.71 -62.84 -4.87
N GLY A 7 33.65 -62.12 -3.73
CA GLY A 7 33.57 -62.69 -2.38
C GLY A 7 32.66 -61.85 -1.47
N ARG A 8 31.95 -62.50 -0.54
CA ARG A 8 31.10 -61.90 0.52
C ARG A 8 31.77 -62.12 1.88
N LEU A 9 31.44 -61.29 2.88
CA LEU A 9 31.13 -61.73 4.25
C LEU A 9 30.40 -60.62 5.04
N GLN A 10 29.86 -60.97 6.22
CA GLN A 10 29.02 -60.18 7.15
C GLN A 10 29.57 -60.39 8.60
N PRO A 11 29.03 -59.83 9.72
CA PRO A 11 27.65 -59.38 10.06
C PRO A 11 27.63 -57.89 10.51
N ARG A 12 26.87 -57.31 11.48
CA ARG A 12 25.89 -57.78 12.50
C ARG A 12 24.94 -56.63 12.96
N ASN A 13 23.88 -56.98 13.69
CA ASN A 13 22.94 -56.08 14.39
C ASN A 13 23.49 -55.72 15.82
N VAL A 14 22.93 -54.87 16.70
CA VAL A 14 21.53 -54.65 17.16
C VAL A 14 21.37 -53.28 17.90
N SER A 15 20.18 -52.62 17.79
CA SER A 15 19.40 -51.69 18.69
C SER A 15 20.06 -50.91 19.88
N SER A 16 19.52 -49.82 20.49
CA SER A 16 18.44 -48.82 20.22
C SER A 16 18.23 -47.87 21.43
N ARG A 17 17.55 -46.71 21.24
CA ARG A 17 16.86 -45.85 22.27
C ARG A 17 17.76 -45.00 23.21
N GLU A 18 17.51 -43.69 23.37
CA GLU A 18 16.60 -42.96 24.31
C GLU A 18 16.95 -43.14 25.82
N SER A 19 16.99 -42.14 26.73
CA SER A 19 16.93 -40.65 26.63
C SER A 19 17.24 -39.95 28.00
N THR A 20 17.46 -38.62 27.98
CA THR A 20 17.18 -37.61 29.08
C THR A 20 17.88 -37.56 30.47
N VAL A 21 18.41 -36.36 30.81
CA VAL A 21 18.12 -35.53 32.04
C VAL A 21 18.96 -35.61 33.38
N SER A 22 19.93 -34.68 33.48
CA SER A 22 20.11 -33.63 34.55
C SER A 22 20.87 -33.82 35.90
N ARG A 23 21.37 -32.66 36.39
CA ARG A 23 21.59 -32.19 37.80
C ARG A 23 22.66 -32.90 38.67
N THR A 24 23.25 -32.28 39.71
CA THR A 24 23.04 -30.93 40.33
C THR A 24 24.38 -30.12 40.38
N ASN A 25 24.88 -29.36 41.38
CA ASN A 25 24.51 -29.04 42.78
C ASN A 25 24.79 -27.55 43.17
N ARG A 26 25.33 -27.26 44.37
CA ARG A 26 25.42 -25.93 45.04
C ARG A 26 26.68 -25.81 45.91
N PHE A 27 27.03 -24.58 46.32
CA PHE A 27 27.51 -24.26 47.68
C PHE A 27 27.10 -22.81 48.06
N ALA A 28 27.14 -22.42 49.35
CA ALA A 28 26.56 -21.17 49.84
C ALA A 28 27.18 -20.64 51.16
N SER A 29 27.05 -19.32 51.43
CA SER A 29 27.34 -18.69 52.73
C SER A 29 26.67 -17.28 52.91
N LYS A 30 26.64 -16.79 54.16
CA LYS A 30 26.05 -15.54 54.74
C LYS A 30 26.64 -15.36 56.18
N PRO A 31 26.33 -14.35 57.05
CA PRO A 31 25.32 -13.26 57.04
C PRO A 31 25.85 -11.86 57.53
N ASN A 32 24.96 -11.01 58.07
CA ASN A 32 25.13 -9.74 58.86
C ASN A 32 25.42 -8.44 58.08
N SER A 33 24.97 -7.24 58.50
CA SER A 33 24.22 -6.78 59.71
C SER A 33 23.12 -5.71 59.40
N THR A 34 22.51 -5.09 60.42
CA THR A 34 21.30 -4.21 60.41
C THR A 34 21.56 -2.86 61.13
N PRO A 35 20.57 -1.97 61.43
CA PRO A 35 19.50 -1.35 60.61
C PRO A 35 19.46 0.21 60.72
N LYS A 36 18.63 0.90 59.91
CA LYS A 36 18.02 2.20 60.24
C LYS A 36 16.56 2.30 59.73
N SER A 37 15.81 3.30 60.21
CA SER A 37 14.35 3.24 60.40
C SER A 37 13.55 4.37 59.73
N SER A 38 12.23 4.12 59.54
CA SER A 38 11.13 5.09 59.35
C SER A 38 11.19 6.01 58.10
N SER A 39 10.08 6.41 57.47
CA SER A 39 8.65 6.08 57.67
C SER A 39 7.97 5.88 56.31
N ARG A 40 6.79 5.23 56.27
CA ARG A 40 5.95 5.13 55.07
C ARG A 40 4.52 5.54 55.42
N VAL A 41 3.98 6.48 54.65
CA VAL A 41 2.56 6.83 54.62
C VAL A 41 1.88 5.99 53.53
N ALA A 42 0.77 5.33 53.87
CA ALA A 42 -0.20 4.79 52.93
C ALA A 42 -1.38 5.79 52.85
N SER A 43 -2.34 5.75 51.91
CA SER A 43 -2.71 4.74 50.90
C SER A 43 -3.55 5.45 49.82
N GLY A 44 -3.55 4.96 48.57
CA GLY A 44 -4.43 5.53 47.53
C GLY A 44 -4.16 5.06 46.10
N GLY A 45 -4.00 3.75 45.88
CA GLY A 45 -3.82 3.19 44.55
C GLY A 45 -5.15 2.65 44.01
N GLU A 46 -5.85 3.44 43.19
CA GLU A 46 -7.04 2.97 42.49
C GLU A 46 -6.67 1.91 41.45
N LYS A 47 -7.40 0.79 41.44
CA LYS A 47 -7.25 -0.25 40.43
C LYS A 47 -8.12 0.10 39.23
N ALA A 48 -7.50 0.46 38.10
CA ALA A 48 -8.19 0.43 36.83
C ALA A 48 -8.68 -1.01 36.58
N GLN A 49 -10.00 -1.20 36.50
CA GLN A 49 -10.57 -2.48 36.07
C GLN A 49 -10.43 -2.59 34.55
N ASN A 50 -9.93 -3.75 34.12
CA ASN A 50 -9.67 -4.05 32.71
C ASN A 50 -10.92 -4.71 32.13
N ASP A 51 -11.92 -3.89 31.80
CA ASP A 51 -13.12 -4.37 31.08
C ASP A 51 -12.73 -4.90 29.70
N GLY A 52 -13.53 -5.85 29.20
CA GLY A 52 -13.20 -6.65 28.03
C GLY A 52 -13.14 -5.85 26.72
N VAL A 53 -12.39 -6.38 25.77
CA VAL A 53 -12.59 -6.03 24.35
C VAL A 53 -13.83 -6.78 23.89
N ASP A 54 -14.98 -6.10 23.93
CA ASP A 54 -16.20 -6.58 23.27
C ASP A 54 -15.91 -6.74 21.76
N ASP A 55 -16.38 -7.84 21.18
CA ASP A 55 -16.23 -8.07 19.73
C ASP A 55 -17.13 -7.07 18.97
N PRO A 56 -16.63 -6.34 17.95
CA PRO A 56 -17.42 -5.30 17.27
C PRO A 56 -18.64 -5.78 16.45
N SER A 57 -19.00 -7.06 16.55
CA SER A 57 -20.00 -7.76 15.76
C SER A 57 -21.43 -7.63 16.29
N ASP A 58 -21.61 -7.45 17.60
CA ASP A 58 -22.93 -7.56 18.28
C ASP A 58 -23.56 -6.19 18.65
N LEU A 59 -22.98 -5.06 18.23
CA LEU A 59 -23.58 -3.74 18.46
C LEU A 59 -24.68 -3.42 17.42
N PRO A 60 -25.86 -2.92 17.83
CA PRO A 60 -26.91 -2.53 16.90
C PRO A 60 -26.43 -1.36 16.02
N ALA A 61 -26.56 -1.52 14.70
CA ALA A 61 -26.14 -0.51 13.73
C ALA A 61 -26.88 0.81 13.98
N ILE A 62 -26.13 1.90 14.17
CA ILE A 62 -26.71 3.23 14.32
C ILE A 62 -27.31 3.66 12.98
N VAL A 63 -28.44 4.37 12.98
CA VAL A 63 -28.99 5.00 11.77
C VAL A 63 -28.62 6.48 11.82
N GLY A 64 -27.81 6.95 10.86
CA GLY A 64 -27.39 8.35 10.81
C GLY A 64 -28.55 9.28 10.45
N THR A 65 -28.64 10.41 11.15
CA THR A 65 -29.69 11.43 10.93
C THR A 65 -29.13 12.81 10.60
N CYS A 66 -27.81 12.98 10.50
CA CYS A 66 -27.18 14.26 10.12
C CYS A 66 -27.54 14.65 8.66
N PRO A 67 -28.29 15.74 8.41
CA PRO A 67 -28.73 16.10 7.06
C PRO A 67 -27.66 16.87 6.26
N LEU A 68 -26.49 17.14 6.85
CA LEU A 68 -25.41 17.97 6.30
C LEU A 68 -24.12 17.19 6.10
N MET A 69 -23.23 17.69 5.24
CA MET A 69 -21.89 17.11 5.01
C MET A 69 -21.00 17.10 6.26
N CYS A 70 -21.30 17.93 7.26
CA CYS A 70 -20.68 17.99 8.59
C CYS A 70 -21.75 18.24 9.67
N PRO A 71 -21.75 17.51 10.81
CA PRO A 71 -22.59 17.83 11.96
C PRO A 71 -22.34 19.24 12.49
N GLU A 72 -23.38 19.93 12.94
CA GLU A 72 -23.27 21.34 13.36
C GLU A 72 -22.41 21.52 14.61
N ARG A 73 -22.48 20.56 15.54
CA ARG A 73 -21.65 20.51 16.75
C ARG A 73 -20.16 20.44 16.39
N GLU A 74 -19.80 19.63 15.39
CA GLU A 74 -18.43 19.54 14.88
C GLU A 74 -18.03 20.85 14.17
N ARG A 75 -18.88 21.39 13.29
CA ARG A 75 -18.61 22.65 12.57
C ARG A 75 -18.29 23.79 13.54
N ALA A 76 -19.16 24.02 14.53
CA ALA A 76 -18.98 25.05 15.57
C ALA A 76 -17.74 24.79 16.45
N GLN A 77 -17.42 23.53 16.76
CA GLN A 77 -16.19 23.18 17.47
C GLN A 77 -14.94 23.49 16.62
N ARG A 78 -14.94 23.18 15.32
CA ARG A 78 -13.81 23.43 14.42
C ARG A 78 -13.64 24.91 14.10
N GLU A 79 -14.72 25.69 14.01
CA GLU A 79 -14.68 27.16 13.98
C GLU A 79 -14.03 27.74 15.24
N ARG A 80 -14.48 27.31 16.44
CA ARG A 80 -13.93 27.76 17.73
C ARG A 80 -12.44 27.41 17.89
N LEU A 81 -12.02 26.23 17.42
CA LEU A 81 -10.63 25.75 17.49
C LEU A 81 -9.76 26.19 16.30
N ARG A 82 -10.35 26.82 15.27
CA ARG A 82 -9.72 27.19 13.98
C ARG A 82 -9.16 25.99 13.20
N ASP A 83 -9.80 24.82 13.36
CA ASP A 83 -9.48 23.54 12.70
C ASP A 83 -10.31 23.34 11.41
N LEU A 84 -10.36 24.38 10.57
CA LEU A 84 -10.99 24.36 9.25
C LEU A 84 -9.93 24.19 8.16
N ALA A 85 -10.10 23.18 7.29
CA ALA A 85 -9.31 23.05 6.06
C ALA A 85 -9.60 24.24 5.13
N VAL A 86 -8.70 24.53 4.19
CA VAL A 86 -8.79 25.76 3.36
C VAL A 86 -10.12 25.82 2.59
N PHE A 87 -10.55 24.68 2.02
CA PHE A 87 -11.82 24.50 1.29
C PHE A 87 -13.08 24.68 2.14
N GLU A 88 -12.97 24.67 3.48
CA GLU A 88 -14.12 24.77 4.40
C GLU A 88 -14.33 26.20 4.92
N ARG A 89 -13.49 27.16 4.52
CA ARG A 89 -13.46 28.51 5.12
C ARG A 89 -14.31 29.50 4.33
N LEU A 90 -15.33 30.04 4.99
CA LEU A 90 -16.15 31.10 4.42
C LEU A 90 -15.29 32.35 4.17
N ASN A 91 -15.20 32.78 2.91
CA ASN A 91 -14.32 33.88 2.47
C ASN A 91 -12.85 33.73 2.91
N GLY A 92 -12.36 32.49 3.06
CA GLY A 92 -10.99 32.19 3.52
C GLY A 92 -10.75 32.37 5.02
N ASN A 93 -11.75 32.80 5.81
CA ASN A 93 -11.61 33.02 7.25
C ASN A 93 -11.40 31.69 8.02
N PRO A 94 -10.28 31.48 8.74
CA PRO A 94 -10.02 30.24 9.47
C PRO A 94 -10.93 30.02 10.70
N ALA A 95 -11.80 30.97 11.06
CA ALA A 95 -12.73 30.88 12.18
C ALA A 95 -14.22 30.88 11.76
N GLN A 96 -14.53 30.78 10.46
CA GLN A 96 -15.91 30.75 9.94
C GLN A 96 -16.05 29.76 8.78
N SER A 97 -17.14 29.01 8.77
CA SER A 97 -17.51 28.04 7.74
C SER A 97 -18.96 28.26 7.29
N SER A 98 -19.48 27.36 6.45
CA SER A 98 -20.91 27.27 6.13
C SER A 98 -21.36 25.80 6.13
N PRO A 99 -22.68 25.52 6.23
CA PRO A 99 -23.22 24.16 6.08
C PRO A 99 -22.79 23.48 4.77
N ASP A 100 -22.64 24.27 3.70
CA ASP A 100 -22.38 23.83 2.32
C ASP A 100 -20.88 23.61 2.03
N LEU A 101 -20.00 24.13 2.89
CA LEU A 101 -18.54 24.00 2.76
C LEU A 101 -17.94 22.99 3.75
N ALA A 102 -18.48 22.89 4.97
CA ALA A 102 -17.95 22.04 6.03
C ALA A 102 -18.18 20.54 5.74
N VAL A 103 -17.13 19.73 5.78
CA VAL A 103 -17.24 18.26 5.64
C VAL A 103 -16.73 17.58 6.91
N LYS A 104 -17.46 16.59 7.43
CA LYS A 104 -17.13 15.85 8.67
C LYS A 104 -15.69 15.32 8.64
N LYS A 105 -14.87 15.65 9.63
CA LYS A 105 -13.48 15.18 9.78
C LYS A 105 -13.43 13.68 10.14
N PHE A 106 -12.30 13.00 9.92
CA PHE A 106 -12.11 11.62 10.39
C PHE A 106 -11.67 11.56 11.86
N PHE A 107 -12.34 10.75 12.68
CA PHE A 107 -12.02 10.58 14.09
C PHE A 107 -11.21 9.30 14.32
N ARG A 108 -9.95 9.45 14.76
CA ARG A 108 -9.04 8.30 15.01
C ARG A 108 -9.54 7.35 16.10
N THR A 109 -10.21 7.90 17.11
CA THR A 109 -10.75 7.18 18.26
C THR A 109 -12.19 7.62 18.46
N ILE A 110 -13.13 6.70 18.23
CA ILE A 110 -14.55 6.89 18.51
C ILE A 110 -14.90 6.00 19.70
N SER A 111 -15.51 6.58 20.74
CA SER A 111 -16.23 5.82 21.75
C SER A 111 -17.67 5.64 21.26
N THR A 112 -18.09 4.41 20.99
CA THR A 112 -19.46 4.10 20.54
C THR A 112 -20.52 4.58 21.53
N LYS A 113 -20.17 4.65 22.82
CA LYS A 113 -20.99 5.18 23.93
C LYS A 113 -21.13 6.72 23.91
N GLN A 114 -20.64 7.41 22.88
CA GLN A 114 -20.67 8.89 22.73
C GLN A 114 -21.07 9.37 21.33
N VAL A 115 -21.48 8.48 20.42
CA VAL A 115 -21.92 8.87 19.07
C VAL A 115 -23.44 8.96 19.02
N GLU A 116 -23.96 10.16 18.83
CA GLU A 116 -25.39 10.35 18.59
C GLU A 116 -25.74 10.13 17.11
N ALA A 117 -26.99 9.76 16.83
CA ALA A 117 -27.46 9.61 15.44
C ALA A 117 -27.27 10.90 14.62
N SER A 118 -27.38 12.06 15.26
CA SER A 118 -27.14 13.39 14.67
C SER A 118 -25.70 13.65 14.26
N ASP A 119 -24.74 12.85 14.75
CA ASP A 119 -23.32 12.99 14.44
C ASP A 119 -22.92 12.10 13.24
N VAL A 120 -23.81 11.24 12.74
CA VAL A 120 -23.59 10.31 11.63
C VAL A 120 -24.48 10.67 10.44
N ARG A 121 -23.91 10.69 9.22
CA ARG A 121 -24.63 11.04 7.99
C ARG A 121 -25.32 9.82 7.37
N PRO A 122 -26.59 9.88 6.94
CA PRO A 122 -27.25 8.80 6.23
C PRO A 122 -26.68 8.63 4.82
N LEU A 123 -26.95 7.47 4.21
CA LEU A 123 -26.42 7.09 2.90
C LEU A 123 -26.55 8.15 1.78
N PRO A 124 -27.68 8.86 1.58
CA PRO A 124 -27.78 9.86 0.52
C PRO A 124 -26.80 11.02 0.73
N VAL A 125 -26.74 11.56 1.95
CA VAL A 125 -25.81 12.64 2.33
C VAL A 125 -24.36 12.18 2.16
N LEU A 126 -24.04 10.92 2.46
CA LEU A 126 -22.70 10.36 2.23
C LEU A 126 -22.36 10.22 0.73
N GLU A 127 -23.31 9.81 -0.11
CA GLU A 127 -23.15 9.73 -1.57
C GLU A 127 -22.91 11.11 -2.17
N ASP A 128 -23.72 12.10 -1.78
CA ASP A 128 -23.58 13.49 -2.22
C ASP A 128 -22.29 14.14 -1.69
N THR A 129 -21.91 13.90 -0.43
CA THR A 129 -20.62 14.36 0.13
C THR A 129 -19.44 13.79 -0.67
N LEU A 130 -19.50 12.51 -1.06
CA LEU A 130 -18.43 11.90 -1.85
C LEU A 130 -18.34 12.54 -3.25
N ASN A 131 -19.48 12.83 -3.89
CA ASN A 131 -19.50 13.51 -5.18
C ASN A 131 -18.95 14.95 -5.06
N TYR A 132 -19.34 15.69 -4.02
CA TYR A 132 -18.80 17.02 -3.71
C TYR A 132 -17.29 16.99 -3.53
N LEU A 133 -16.75 16.08 -2.71
CA LEU A 133 -15.31 15.95 -2.47
C LEU A 133 -14.53 15.63 -3.75
N LEU A 134 -15.06 14.76 -4.61
CA LEU A 134 -14.36 14.36 -5.84
C LEU A 134 -14.27 15.49 -6.87
N ASN A 135 -15.17 16.48 -6.84
CA ASN A 135 -15.09 17.66 -7.72
C ASN A 135 -13.82 18.52 -7.48
N PHE A 136 -13.23 18.45 -6.27
CA PHE A 136 -11.97 19.16 -5.98
C PHE A 136 -10.72 18.46 -6.53
N PHE A 137 -10.82 17.19 -6.95
CA PHE A 137 -9.66 16.34 -7.22
C PHE A 137 -8.76 16.79 -8.38
N ASP A 138 -9.34 17.55 -9.32
CA ASP A 138 -8.65 18.15 -10.46
C ASP A 138 -8.65 19.69 -10.41
N SER A 139 -8.98 20.29 -9.25
CA SER A 139 -8.78 21.71 -9.01
C SER A 139 -7.29 22.06 -9.07
N ARG A 140 -6.98 23.17 -9.74
CA ARG A 140 -5.62 23.72 -9.91
C ARG A 140 -5.36 24.95 -9.04
N GLU A 141 -6.30 25.30 -8.16
CA GLU A 141 -6.23 26.47 -7.28
C GLU A 141 -5.24 26.30 -6.12
N TYR A 142 -4.95 25.04 -5.76
CA TYR A 142 -4.10 24.67 -4.62
C TYR A 142 -3.10 23.56 -5.02
N PRO A 143 -1.94 23.46 -4.33
CA PRO A 143 -1.04 22.33 -4.49
C PRO A 143 -1.75 21.00 -4.24
N PHE A 144 -1.39 19.97 -5.02
CA PHE A 144 -2.06 18.67 -4.95
C PHE A 144 -1.98 18.04 -3.56
N GLU A 145 -0.90 18.28 -2.81
CA GLU A 145 -0.74 17.87 -1.40
C GLU A 145 -1.88 18.37 -0.50
N VAL A 146 -2.36 19.61 -0.72
CA VAL A 146 -3.42 20.24 0.09
C VAL A 146 -4.79 19.66 -0.27
N VAL A 147 -5.03 19.41 -1.56
CA VAL A 147 -6.23 18.72 -2.05
C VAL A 147 -6.26 17.27 -1.55
N HIS A 148 -5.13 16.57 -1.65
CA HIS A 148 -4.93 15.21 -1.17
C HIS A 148 -5.31 15.08 0.31
N ASP A 149 -4.69 15.87 1.20
CA ASP A 149 -4.90 15.71 2.64
C ASP A 149 -6.34 16.00 3.08
N PHE A 150 -7.02 16.94 2.41
CA PHE A 150 -8.45 17.17 2.63
C PHE A 150 -9.28 15.97 2.19
N LEU A 151 -9.15 15.51 0.94
CA LEU A 151 -9.94 14.38 0.42
C LEU A 151 -9.61 13.07 1.16
N PHE A 152 -8.34 12.83 1.51
CA PHE A 152 -7.86 11.66 2.24
C PHE A 152 -8.47 11.56 3.64
N ASP A 153 -8.60 12.67 4.37
CA ASP A 153 -9.28 12.67 5.67
C ASP A 153 -10.81 12.53 5.52
N ARG A 154 -11.43 13.30 4.62
CA ARG A 154 -12.90 13.33 4.50
C ARG A 154 -13.47 12.05 3.88
N THR A 155 -12.77 11.39 2.95
CA THR A 155 -13.17 10.05 2.46
C THR A 155 -13.07 8.98 3.55
N ARG A 156 -12.06 9.04 4.44
CA ARG A 156 -11.99 8.15 5.62
C ARG A 156 -13.17 8.39 6.57
N SER A 157 -13.60 9.64 6.76
CA SER A 157 -14.81 9.96 7.54
C SER A 157 -16.08 9.37 6.91
N ILE A 158 -16.19 9.40 5.57
CA ILE A 158 -17.28 8.74 4.85
C ILE A 158 -17.26 7.22 5.06
N ARG A 159 -16.10 6.55 4.91
CA ARG A 159 -15.98 5.11 5.21
C ARG A 159 -16.34 4.79 6.67
N GLN A 160 -15.93 5.64 7.61
CA GLN A 160 -16.23 5.50 9.03
C GLN A 160 -17.74 5.56 9.31
N ASP A 161 -18.46 6.53 8.72
CA ASP A 161 -19.92 6.61 8.83
C ASP A 161 -20.63 5.43 8.14
N LEU A 162 -20.13 4.94 7.00
CA LEU A 162 -20.66 3.74 6.33
C LEU A 162 -20.50 2.48 7.18
N SER A 163 -19.34 2.29 7.82
CA SER A 163 -19.10 1.15 8.72
C SER A 163 -19.92 1.21 10.00
N MET A 164 -20.08 2.38 10.65
CA MET A 164 -20.89 2.51 11.86
C MET A 164 -22.37 2.17 11.62
N GLN A 165 -22.88 2.45 10.42
CA GLN A 165 -24.26 2.14 10.02
C GLN A 165 -24.43 0.74 9.40
N ASN A 166 -23.35 -0.05 9.29
CA ASN A 166 -23.31 -1.40 8.69
C ASN A 166 -24.08 -1.53 7.36
N ILE A 167 -23.95 -0.53 6.47
CA ILE A 167 -24.78 -0.47 5.25
C ILE A 167 -24.17 -1.34 4.14
N VAL A 168 -24.86 -2.43 3.83
CA VAL A 168 -24.48 -3.41 2.80
C VAL A 168 -25.43 -3.25 1.60
N ASN A 169 -24.99 -2.56 0.52
CA ASN A 169 -25.73 -2.49 -0.75
C ASN A 169 -24.86 -2.03 -1.95
N ASN A 170 -25.45 -2.11 -3.16
CA ASN A 170 -24.84 -1.73 -4.44
C ASN A 170 -24.44 -0.23 -4.56
N LYS A 171 -25.06 0.71 -3.82
CA LYS A 171 -24.59 2.11 -3.79
C LYS A 171 -23.30 2.22 -2.97
N VAL A 172 -23.26 1.59 -1.81
CA VAL A 172 -22.07 1.58 -0.94
C VAL A 172 -20.88 0.95 -1.68
N ILE A 173 -21.09 -0.16 -2.41
CA ILE A 173 -20.08 -0.71 -3.32
C ILE A 173 -19.53 0.37 -4.24
N ARG A 174 -20.37 1.05 -5.05
CA ARG A 174 -19.95 2.12 -5.98
C ARG A 174 -19.23 3.30 -5.30
N MET A 175 -19.55 3.60 -4.04
CA MET A 175 -18.83 4.60 -3.26
C MET A 175 -17.42 4.13 -2.86
N TYR A 176 -17.28 2.87 -2.44
CA TYR A 176 -15.96 2.27 -2.20
C TYR A 176 -15.15 2.14 -3.49
N GLU A 177 -15.75 1.78 -4.62
CA GLU A 177 -15.12 1.78 -5.95
C GLU A 177 -14.52 3.16 -6.29
N LYS A 178 -15.30 4.25 -6.13
CA LYS A 178 -14.85 5.64 -6.30
C LYS A 178 -13.68 5.98 -5.36
N MET A 179 -13.77 5.62 -4.07
CA MET A 179 -12.72 5.90 -3.08
C MET A 179 -11.43 5.11 -3.36
N VAL A 180 -11.51 3.88 -3.86
CA VAL A 180 -10.35 3.13 -4.35
C VAL A 180 -9.72 3.81 -5.56
N LYS A 181 -10.52 4.23 -6.56
CA LYS A 181 -10.00 4.92 -7.76
C LYS A 181 -9.32 6.25 -7.41
N PHE A 182 -9.88 7.04 -6.48
CA PHE A 182 -9.21 8.19 -5.88
C PHE A 182 -7.84 7.81 -5.28
N HIS A 183 -7.81 6.84 -4.36
CA HIS A 183 -6.57 6.43 -3.70
C HIS A 183 -5.51 5.90 -4.70
N VAL A 184 -5.91 5.20 -5.77
CA VAL A 184 -4.99 4.74 -6.83
C VAL A 184 -4.37 5.90 -7.60
N ILE A 185 -5.17 6.87 -8.07
CA ILE A 185 -4.65 8.03 -8.82
C ILE A 185 -3.77 8.91 -7.91
N CYS A 186 -4.11 8.98 -6.60
CA CYS A 186 -3.25 9.63 -5.60
C CYS A 186 -1.86 9.00 -5.49
N LEU A 187 -1.65 7.70 -5.77
CA LEU A 187 -0.30 7.12 -5.79
C LEU A 187 0.57 7.76 -6.87
N HIS A 188 0.02 7.87 -8.08
CA HIS A 188 0.70 8.45 -9.24
C HIS A 188 0.91 9.96 -9.07
N LYS A 189 -0.17 10.72 -8.77
CA LYS A 189 -0.08 12.17 -8.55
C LYS A 189 0.91 12.51 -7.41
N LEU A 190 0.88 11.80 -6.27
CA LEU A 190 1.87 12.00 -5.20
C LEU A 190 3.29 11.65 -5.63
N GLN A 191 3.52 10.54 -6.36
CA GLN A 191 4.88 10.14 -6.75
C GLN A 191 5.60 11.17 -7.64
N ARG A 192 4.85 12.06 -8.30
CA ARG A 192 5.39 13.16 -9.11
C ARG A 192 5.56 14.47 -8.32
N CYS A 193 5.13 14.55 -7.05
CA CYS A 193 5.33 15.70 -6.16
C CYS A 193 6.73 15.69 -5.52
N SER A 194 7.50 16.77 -5.71
CA SER A 194 8.87 16.90 -5.18
C SER A 194 8.97 17.32 -3.70
N SER A 195 7.87 17.32 -2.94
CA SER A 195 7.85 17.83 -1.56
C SER A 195 8.34 16.79 -0.54
N GLN A 196 9.00 17.26 0.53
CA GLN A 196 9.66 16.40 1.53
C GLN A 196 8.71 15.44 2.28
N ASN A 197 7.41 15.76 2.35
CA ASN A 197 6.40 14.94 3.02
C ASN A 197 5.83 13.81 2.13
N THR A 198 6.03 13.90 0.81
CA THR A 198 5.43 13.00 -0.20
C THR A 198 5.56 11.53 0.14
N SER A 199 6.73 11.07 0.60
CA SER A 199 6.97 9.65 0.92
C SER A 199 6.08 9.14 2.07
N SER A 200 5.81 9.99 3.06
CA SER A 200 4.92 9.67 4.18
C SER A 200 3.46 9.65 3.74
N MET A 201 3.07 10.63 2.92
CA MET A 201 1.72 10.74 2.34
C MET A 201 1.41 9.53 1.43
N ASN A 202 2.37 9.13 0.58
CA ASN A 202 2.25 7.97 -0.30
C ASN A 202 2.14 6.65 0.48
N TYR A 203 2.91 6.49 1.56
CA TYR A 203 2.79 5.33 2.47
C TYR A 203 1.40 5.26 3.13
N LEU A 204 0.92 6.36 3.71
CA LEU A 204 -0.41 6.42 4.33
C LEU A 204 -1.54 6.23 3.31
N ASN A 205 -1.36 6.73 2.09
CA ASN A 205 -2.30 6.49 0.98
C ASN A 205 -2.33 5.02 0.56
N LYS A 206 -1.19 4.32 0.49
CA LYS A 206 -1.12 2.85 0.25
C LYS A 206 -1.83 2.06 1.36
N GLU A 207 -1.65 2.44 2.63
CA GLU A 207 -2.32 1.80 3.76
C GLU A 207 -3.86 1.97 3.71
N GLN A 208 -4.34 3.17 3.36
CA GLN A 208 -5.78 3.43 3.25
C GLN A 208 -6.40 2.85 1.98
N LEU A 209 -5.66 2.79 0.87
CA LEU A 209 -6.04 2.06 -0.34
C LEU A 209 -6.34 0.60 -0.02
N ALA A 210 -5.40 -0.08 0.65
CA ALA A 210 -5.55 -1.48 1.04
C ALA A 210 -6.75 -1.69 1.97
N LYS A 211 -6.90 -0.86 3.01
CA LYS A 211 -8.06 -0.93 3.92
C LYS A 211 -9.40 -0.70 3.19
N THR A 212 -9.41 0.19 2.18
CA THR A 212 -10.59 0.43 1.33
C THR A 212 -10.89 -0.77 0.43
N LEU A 213 -9.86 -1.41 -0.14
CA LEU A 213 -9.99 -2.65 -0.93
C LEU A 213 -10.51 -3.81 -0.08
N THR A 214 -10.01 -4.03 1.13
CA THR A 214 -10.52 -5.08 2.04
C THR A 214 -12.00 -4.86 2.36
N SER A 215 -12.41 -3.63 2.70
CA SER A 215 -13.84 -3.32 2.90
C SER A 215 -14.68 -3.52 1.63
N LEU A 216 -14.15 -3.20 0.45
CA LEU A 216 -14.83 -3.40 -0.84
C LEU A 216 -15.01 -4.90 -1.15
N PHE A 217 -14.01 -5.75 -0.86
CA PHE A 217 -14.13 -7.20 -1.03
C PHE A 217 -15.15 -7.80 -0.05
N ASN A 218 -15.11 -7.39 1.22
CA ASN A 218 -16.13 -7.79 2.20
C ASN A 218 -17.55 -7.38 1.75
N LEU A 219 -17.70 -6.22 1.11
CA LEU A 219 -18.97 -5.78 0.52
C LEU A 219 -19.37 -6.62 -0.70
N TYR A 220 -18.46 -6.96 -1.61
CA TYR A 220 -18.77 -7.87 -2.72
C TYR A 220 -19.21 -9.24 -2.20
N ASP A 221 -18.47 -9.84 -1.26
CA ASP A 221 -18.80 -11.14 -0.67
C ASP A 221 -20.14 -11.11 0.07
N ALA A 222 -20.44 -10.04 0.83
CA ALA A 222 -21.70 -9.87 1.58
C ALA A 222 -22.93 -9.57 0.70
N ASN A 223 -22.75 -9.08 -0.54
CA ASN A 223 -23.84 -8.91 -1.52
C ASN A 223 -23.84 -10.02 -2.60
N ARG A 224 -23.00 -11.06 -2.52
CA ARG A 224 -22.87 -12.06 -3.59
C ARG A 224 -24.01 -13.09 -3.57
N ASP A 225 -25.04 -12.85 -4.37
CA ASP A 225 -25.93 -13.91 -4.84
C ASP A 225 -25.13 -14.98 -5.63
N SER A 226 -25.55 -16.25 -5.54
CA SER A 226 -24.68 -17.43 -5.66
C SER A 226 -23.93 -17.63 -6.99
N ASN A 227 -24.17 -16.82 -8.02
CA ASN A 227 -23.44 -16.84 -9.31
C ASN A 227 -23.15 -15.44 -9.90
N SER A 228 -23.43 -14.33 -9.19
CA SER A 228 -23.18 -12.98 -9.73
C SER A 228 -21.77 -12.48 -9.40
N THR A 229 -20.94 -12.25 -10.42
CA THR A 229 -19.72 -11.44 -10.31
C THR A 229 -20.02 -9.98 -10.61
N TYR A 230 -19.42 -9.06 -9.87
CA TYR A 230 -19.57 -7.63 -10.14
C TYR A 230 -18.67 -7.18 -11.30
N GLU A 231 -19.16 -6.26 -12.13
CA GLU A 231 -18.51 -5.83 -13.38
C GLU A 231 -17.05 -5.35 -13.16
N ASN A 232 -16.82 -4.53 -12.13
CA ASN A 232 -15.50 -3.99 -11.81
C ASN A 232 -14.68 -4.86 -10.83
N GLU A 233 -15.24 -5.96 -10.30
CA GLU A 233 -14.61 -6.78 -9.24
C GLU A 233 -13.23 -7.29 -9.66
N ALA A 234 -13.10 -7.68 -10.93
CA ALA A 234 -11.85 -8.08 -11.56
C ALA A 234 -10.78 -6.98 -11.54
N GLU A 235 -11.17 -5.72 -11.80
CA GLU A 235 -10.28 -4.56 -11.78
C GLU A 235 -9.73 -4.34 -10.36
N PHE A 236 -10.60 -4.26 -9.36
CA PHE A 236 -10.20 -4.02 -7.97
C PHE A 236 -9.43 -5.18 -7.34
N CYS A 237 -9.81 -6.42 -7.63
CA CYS A 237 -9.04 -7.61 -7.28
C CYS A 237 -7.65 -7.61 -7.97
N SER A 238 -7.51 -7.04 -9.18
CA SER A 238 -6.19 -6.87 -9.81
C SER A 238 -5.31 -5.87 -9.07
N PHE A 239 -5.88 -4.74 -8.61
CA PHE A 239 -5.14 -3.74 -7.83
C PHE A 239 -4.55 -4.34 -6.55
N TYR A 240 -5.31 -5.17 -5.83
CA TYR A 240 -4.83 -5.84 -4.61
C TYR A 240 -3.64 -6.76 -4.87
N VAL A 241 -3.62 -7.48 -6.00
CA VAL A 241 -2.47 -8.31 -6.40
C VAL A 241 -1.25 -7.45 -6.76
N LEU A 242 -1.44 -6.32 -7.43
CA LEU A 242 -0.34 -5.42 -7.83
C LEU A 242 0.30 -4.70 -6.62
N LEU A 243 -0.48 -4.35 -5.59
CA LEU A 243 0.04 -3.78 -4.34
C LEU A 243 0.95 -4.75 -3.55
N HIS A 244 0.94 -6.03 -3.89
CA HIS A 244 1.72 -7.11 -3.25
C HIS A 244 2.97 -7.54 -4.06
N LEU A 245 3.44 -6.69 -4.98
CA LEU A 245 4.67 -6.95 -5.75
C LEU A 245 5.94 -6.86 -4.89
N GLY A 246 6.14 -5.74 -4.20
CA GLY A 246 7.41 -5.40 -3.54
C GLY A 246 7.66 -6.15 -2.23
N SER A 247 8.89 -6.63 -2.05
CA SER A 247 9.35 -7.34 -0.83
C SER A 247 9.51 -6.45 0.40
N ASN A 248 9.65 -5.14 0.22
CA ASN A 248 9.79 -4.16 1.32
C ASN A 248 8.45 -3.56 1.77
N SER A 249 7.35 -3.95 1.13
CA SER A 249 5.99 -3.62 1.60
C SER A 249 5.75 -4.34 2.93
N GLN A 250 5.27 -3.64 3.96
CA GLN A 250 4.66 -4.31 5.11
C GLN A 250 3.53 -5.23 4.61
N PRO A 251 3.30 -6.42 5.20
CA PRO A 251 2.27 -7.35 4.73
C PRO A 251 0.90 -6.67 4.75
N MET A 252 0.35 -6.44 3.54
CA MET A 252 -0.75 -5.50 3.32
C MET A 252 -2.11 -6.20 3.50
N GLY A 253 -2.33 -6.67 4.73
CA GLY A 253 -3.36 -7.63 5.07
C GLY A 253 -2.85 -9.06 4.95
N GLU A 254 -3.63 -9.92 4.31
CA GLU A 254 -3.38 -11.36 4.26
C GLU A 254 -2.39 -11.75 3.16
N SER A 255 -1.76 -12.92 3.30
CA SER A 255 -0.88 -13.45 2.26
C SER A 255 -1.66 -13.72 0.97
N LEU A 256 -1.13 -13.29 -0.18
CA LEU A 256 -1.71 -13.60 -1.50
C LEU A 256 -2.01 -15.10 -1.68
N SER A 257 -1.21 -15.99 -1.08
CA SER A 257 -1.43 -17.44 -1.14
C SER A 257 -2.71 -17.90 -0.44
N TRP A 258 -3.17 -17.15 0.57
CA TRP A 258 -4.46 -17.36 1.24
C TRP A 258 -5.57 -16.66 0.46
N TRP A 259 -5.38 -15.39 0.08
CA TRP A 259 -6.39 -14.61 -0.67
C TRP A 259 -6.77 -15.28 -2.00
N PHE A 260 -5.79 -15.75 -2.79
CA PHE A 260 -6.04 -16.50 -4.03
C PHE A 260 -6.79 -17.83 -3.83
N ARG A 261 -6.94 -18.35 -2.61
CA ARG A 261 -7.75 -19.55 -2.33
C ARG A 261 -9.25 -19.23 -2.31
N ASN A 262 -9.61 -18.01 -1.92
CA ASN A 262 -10.99 -17.61 -1.65
C ASN A 262 -11.62 -16.86 -2.83
N VAL A 263 -10.81 -16.25 -3.70
CA VAL A 263 -11.27 -15.57 -4.93
C VAL A 263 -11.94 -16.56 -5.91
N PRO A 264 -13.18 -16.31 -6.36
CA PRO A 264 -13.91 -17.12 -7.33
C PRO A 264 -13.14 -17.54 -8.61
N SER A 265 -13.37 -18.77 -9.05
CA SER A 265 -12.73 -19.36 -10.24
C SER A 265 -13.17 -18.75 -11.57
N THR A 266 -14.26 -17.97 -11.57
CA THR A 266 -14.70 -17.10 -12.66
C THR A 266 -13.78 -15.88 -12.77
N LEU A 267 -13.61 -15.13 -11.68
CA LEU A 267 -12.73 -13.95 -11.61
C LEU A 267 -11.28 -14.30 -11.95
N MET A 268 -10.79 -15.48 -11.57
CA MET A 268 -9.45 -15.99 -11.92
C MET A 268 -9.16 -16.05 -13.44
N LYS A 269 -10.19 -16.04 -14.30
CA LYS A 269 -10.07 -16.11 -15.77
C LYS A 269 -10.21 -14.75 -16.45
N THR A 270 -10.47 -13.69 -15.70
CA THR A 270 -10.62 -12.31 -16.21
C THR A 270 -9.29 -11.74 -16.69
N LYS A 271 -9.32 -10.81 -17.66
CA LYS A 271 -8.10 -10.24 -18.25
C LYS A 271 -7.27 -9.49 -17.20
N GLU A 272 -7.91 -8.83 -16.25
CA GLU A 272 -7.33 -8.04 -15.16
C GLU A 272 -6.54 -8.90 -14.18
N ILE A 273 -7.12 -10.06 -13.79
CA ILE A 273 -6.46 -11.02 -12.89
C ILE A 273 -5.41 -11.85 -13.64
N CYS A 274 -5.62 -12.18 -14.91
CA CYS A 274 -4.58 -12.80 -15.73
C CYS A 274 -3.38 -11.87 -15.90
N PHE A 275 -3.59 -10.57 -16.14
CA PHE A 275 -2.55 -9.54 -16.21
C PHE A 275 -1.78 -9.44 -14.88
N SER A 276 -2.45 -9.21 -13.75
CA SER A 276 -1.76 -9.02 -12.46
C SER A 276 -0.97 -10.27 -12.05
N ARG A 277 -1.45 -11.48 -12.39
CA ARG A 277 -0.72 -12.75 -12.20
C ARG A 277 0.49 -12.90 -13.13
N LYS A 278 0.43 -12.46 -14.39
CA LYS A 278 1.61 -12.39 -15.30
C LYS A 278 2.67 -11.50 -14.69
N ILE A 279 2.30 -10.27 -14.33
CA ILE A 279 3.19 -9.24 -13.79
C ILE A 279 3.84 -9.69 -12.48
N LEU A 280 3.05 -10.24 -11.54
CA LEU A 280 3.57 -10.83 -10.30
C LEU A 280 4.58 -11.96 -10.55
N ARG A 281 4.37 -12.79 -11.57
CA ARG A 281 5.31 -13.85 -11.96
C ARG A 281 6.59 -13.27 -12.55
N PHE A 282 6.50 -12.28 -13.44
CA PHE A 282 7.68 -11.66 -14.07
C PHE A 282 8.54 -10.90 -13.06
N PHE A 283 7.91 -10.14 -12.15
CA PHE A 283 8.59 -9.44 -11.06
C PHE A 283 9.35 -10.42 -10.15
N ARG A 284 8.68 -11.47 -9.65
CA ARG A 284 9.30 -12.48 -8.76
C ARG A 284 10.42 -13.31 -9.40
N ILE A 285 10.45 -13.41 -10.73
CA ILE A 285 11.52 -14.09 -11.48
C ILE A 285 12.63 -13.11 -11.91
N GLY A 286 12.44 -11.80 -11.75
CA GLY A 286 13.36 -10.76 -12.24
C GLY A 286 13.36 -10.60 -13.76
N ASN A 287 12.33 -11.08 -14.46
CA ASN A 287 12.21 -10.95 -15.92
C ASN A 287 11.68 -9.56 -16.30
N TYR A 288 12.59 -8.58 -16.26
CA TYR A 288 12.34 -7.18 -16.57
C TYR A 288 11.76 -6.94 -17.97
N ASN A 289 12.23 -7.68 -18.98
CA ASN A 289 11.77 -7.52 -20.36
C ASN A 289 10.29 -7.90 -20.50
N CYS A 290 9.90 -9.09 -20.02
CA CYS A 290 8.50 -9.52 -20.03
C CYS A 290 7.63 -8.65 -19.10
N PHE A 291 8.16 -8.14 -17.99
CA PHE A 291 7.44 -7.22 -17.10
C PHE A 291 7.08 -5.91 -17.83
N LEU A 292 8.07 -5.20 -18.38
CA LEU A 292 7.86 -3.90 -19.04
C LEU A 292 7.02 -4.04 -20.33
N SER A 293 7.32 -5.03 -21.18
CA SER A 293 6.54 -5.27 -22.41
C SER A 293 5.08 -5.67 -22.16
N THR A 294 4.80 -6.43 -21.10
CA THR A 294 3.40 -6.74 -20.71
C THR A 294 2.68 -5.49 -20.19
N ILE A 295 3.37 -4.60 -19.46
CA ILE A 295 2.78 -3.32 -19.01
C ILE A 295 2.41 -2.45 -20.22
N ALA A 296 3.31 -2.28 -21.18
CA ALA A 296 3.06 -1.50 -22.39
C ALA A 296 1.88 -2.04 -23.24
N ALA A 297 1.68 -3.36 -23.27
CA ALA A 297 0.70 -4.01 -24.13
C ALA A 297 -0.68 -4.26 -23.48
N GLU A 298 -0.75 -4.43 -22.15
CA GLU A 298 -1.96 -4.93 -21.46
C GLU A 298 -2.45 -4.06 -20.29
N ALA A 299 -1.66 -3.10 -19.78
CA ALA A 299 -2.04 -2.37 -18.56
C ALA A 299 -3.15 -1.35 -18.78
N SER A 300 -4.16 -1.34 -17.89
CA SER A 300 -5.05 -0.18 -17.76
C SER A 300 -4.35 0.98 -17.05
N TYR A 301 -4.84 2.21 -17.25
CA TYR A 301 -4.32 3.42 -16.58
C TYR A 301 -4.16 3.23 -15.06
N LEU A 302 -5.21 2.74 -14.39
CA LEU A 302 -5.22 2.55 -12.94
C LEU A 302 -4.28 1.42 -12.48
N GLN A 303 -4.08 0.38 -13.30
CA GLN A 303 -3.05 -0.63 -13.02
C GLN A 303 -1.64 -0.03 -13.18
N TYR A 304 -1.42 0.82 -14.18
CA TYR A 304 -0.16 1.54 -14.37
C TYR A 304 0.15 2.48 -13.18
N CYS A 305 -0.83 3.22 -12.66
CA CYS A 305 -0.66 4.07 -11.46
C CYS A 305 -0.19 3.32 -10.21
N ILE A 306 -0.47 2.00 -10.10
CA ILE A 306 0.04 1.14 -9.02
C ILE A 306 1.44 0.60 -9.37
N LEU A 307 1.72 0.39 -10.65
CA LEU A 307 2.92 -0.27 -11.16
C LEU A 307 4.14 0.64 -11.33
N GLU A 308 3.95 1.92 -11.62
CA GLU A 308 5.01 2.91 -11.81
C GLU A 308 6.13 2.90 -10.75
N PRO A 309 5.88 2.85 -9.43
CA PRO A 309 6.97 2.70 -8.44
C PRO A 309 7.83 1.46 -8.65
N TYR A 310 7.23 0.33 -9.05
CA TYR A 310 7.93 -0.93 -9.31
C TYR A 310 8.62 -0.95 -10.68
N VAL A 311 8.17 -0.14 -11.65
CA VAL A 311 8.83 0.01 -12.96
C VAL A 311 10.28 0.49 -12.78
N ASN A 312 10.53 1.48 -11.92
CA ASN A 312 11.89 1.97 -11.66
C ASN A 312 12.75 0.95 -10.88
N GLU A 313 12.16 0.17 -9.98
CA GLU A 313 12.84 -0.97 -9.31
C GLU A 313 13.27 -2.04 -10.34
N VAL A 314 12.39 -2.38 -11.28
CA VAL A 314 12.67 -3.35 -12.35
C VAL A 314 13.67 -2.82 -13.38
N ARG A 315 13.62 -1.52 -13.71
CA ARG A 315 14.64 -0.84 -14.54
C ARG A 315 16.02 -0.91 -13.87
N ALA A 316 16.10 -0.70 -12.54
CA ALA A 316 17.36 -0.80 -11.79
C ALA A 316 17.93 -2.22 -11.76
N LEU A 317 17.06 -3.22 -11.56
CA LEU A 317 17.42 -4.63 -11.65
C LEU A 317 17.97 -4.98 -13.04
N ALA A 318 17.31 -4.54 -14.11
CA ALA A 318 17.73 -4.77 -15.49
C ALA A 318 19.12 -4.19 -15.80
N VAL A 319 19.35 -2.93 -15.42
CA VAL A 319 20.65 -2.25 -15.56
C VAL A 319 21.74 -3.00 -14.78
N SER A 320 21.45 -3.44 -13.56
CA SER A 320 22.37 -4.26 -12.75
C SER A 320 22.69 -5.60 -13.41
N CYS A 321 21.68 -6.30 -13.94
CA CYS A 321 21.87 -7.57 -14.66
C CYS A 321 22.73 -7.40 -15.93
N ILE A 322 22.54 -6.32 -16.67
CA ILE A 322 23.29 -6.05 -17.92
C ILE A 322 24.73 -5.63 -17.62
N ASN A 323 24.94 -4.77 -16.62
CA ASN A 323 26.28 -4.39 -16.14
C ASN A 323 27.08 -5.63 -15.71
N ASN A 324 26.50 -6.52 -14.89
CA ASN A 324 27.18 -7.71 -14.39
C ASN A 324 27.30 -8.85 -15.43
N GLY A 325 26.32 -8.99 -16.33
CA GLY A 325 26.24 -10.07 -17.31
C GLY A 325 27.16 -9.94 -18.53
N GLY A 326 27.86 -8.81 -18.69
CA GLY A 326 28.71 -8.52 -19.86
C GLY A 326 29.82 -9.56 -20.09
N TYR A 327 29.79 -10.21 -21.26
CA TYR A 327 30.89 -11.08 -21.72
C TYR A 327 31.99 -10.22 -22.37
N LYS A 328 33.26 -10.55 -22.10
CA LYS A 328 34.47 -9.90 -22.64
C LYS A 328 34.56 -8.35 -22.47
N LEU A 329 33.85 -7.76 -21.50
CA LEU A 329 33.85 -6.31 -21.23
C LEU A 329 33.34 -5.43 -22.40
N HIS A 330 32.65 -6.00 -23.40
CA HIS A 330 32.05 -5.20 -24.45
C HIS A 330 31.00 -4.24 -23.86
N PRO A 331 31.05 -2.92 -24.16
CA PRO A 331 30.03 -1.98 -23.74
C PRO A 331 28.69 -2.25 -24.46
N TYR A 332 27.58 -2.00 -23.76
CA TYR A 332 26.22 -2.25 -24.26
C TYR A 332 25.63 -0.99 -24.92
N PRO A 333 25.08 -1.04 -26.16
CA PRO A 333 24.52 0.14 -26.82
C PRO A 333 23.33 0.76 -26.08
N LEU A 334 23.42 2.06 -25.77
CA LEU A 334 22.40 2.77 -24.98
C LEU A 334 21.04 2.79 -25.70
N ALA A 335 21.04 2.94 -27.03
CA ALA A 335 19.85 2.87 -27.88
C ALA A 335 19.13 1.50 -27.90
N ASN A 336 19.83 0.40 -27.57
CA ASN A 336 19.19 -0.90 -27.38
C ASN A 336 18.63 -1.03 -25.97
N LEU A 337 19.30 -0.44 -24.99
CA LEU A 337 18.89 -0.44 -23.59
C LEU A 337 17.67 0.47 -23.35
N SER A 338 17.57 1.62 -24.03
CA SER A 338 16.41 2.53 -23.93
C SER A 338 15.13 1.87 -24.42
N LYS A 339 15.20 1.16 -25.56
CA LYS A 339 14.11 0.33 -26.11
C LYS A 339 13.72 -0.82 -25.18
N LEU A 340 14.70 -1.47 -24.54
CA LEU A 340 14.49 -2.57 -23.59
C LEU A 340 13.88 -2.11 -22.25
N LEU A 341 14.14 -0.87 -21.83
CA LEU A 341 13.69 -0.28 -20.56
C LEU A 341 12.52 0.71 -20.70
N MET A 342 12.05 0.92 -21.93
CA MET A 342 10.92 1.78 -22.31
C MET A 342 11.05 3.20 -21.71
N MET A 343 12.18 3.85 -22.00
CA MET A 343 12.56 5.19 -21.56
C MET A 343 13.36 5.90 -22.67
N THR A 344 13.50 7.23 -22.63
CA THR A 344 14.35 7.95 -23.60
C THR A 344 15.84 7.71 -23.33
N GLU A 345 16.72 7.97 -24.30
CA GLU A 345 18.17 7.83 -24.09
C GLU A 345 18.71 8.86 -23.08
N SER A 346 18.13 10.06 -23.01
CA SER A 346 18.43 11.08 -21.99
C SER A 346 17.94 10.70 -20.58
N ASP A 347 16.77 10.06 -20.48
CA ASP A 347 16.29 9.52 -19.19
C ASP A 347 17.21 8.39 -18.73
N LEU A 348 17.58 7.49 -19.65
CA LEU A 348 18.48 6.37 -19.38
C LEU A 348 19.87 6.83 -18.96
N GLU A 349 20.43 7.85 -19.62
CA GLU A 349 21.71 8.43 -19.23
C GLU A 349 21.64 8.99 -17.79
N SER A 350 20.55 9.69 -17.47
CA SER A 350 20.30 10.23 -16.13
C SER A 350 20.08 9.11 -15.09
N PHE A 351 19.37 8.04 -15.45
CA PHE A 351 19.11 6.87 -14.62
C PHE A 351 20.40 6.10 -14.32
N CYS A 352 21.24 5.86 -15.33
CA CYS A 352 22.55 5.22 -15.16
C CYS A 352 23.45 6.04 -14.23
N LYS A 353 23.53 7.36 -14.43
CA LYS A 353 24.27 8.27 -13.54
C LYS A 353 23.76 8.24 -12.10
N ALA A 354 22.43 8.22 -11.90
CA ALA A 354 21.83 8.05 -10.57
C ALA A 354 22.17 6.70 -9.93
N CYS A 355 22.27 5.63 -10.72
CA CYS A 355 22.79 4.33 -10.31
C CYS A 355 24.31 4.27 -10.10
N GLY A 356 25.04 5.38 -10.26
CA GLY A 356 26.51 5.44 -10.12
C GLY A 356 27.27 4.83 -11.30
N LEU A 357 26.62 4.66 -12.46
CA LEU A 357 27.25 4.13 -13.68
C LEU A 357 27.66 5.27 -14.62
N GLU A 358 28.88 5.14 -15.14
CA GLU A 358 29.42 5.98 -16.20
C GLU A 358 28.97 5.45 -17.57
N ILE A 359 28.91 6.35 -18.56
CA ILE A 359 28.55 6.09 -19.96
C ILE A 359 29.67 6.67 -20.82
N CYS A 360 30.05 5.94 -21.87
CA CYS A 360 31.08 6.36 -22.81
C CYS A 360 30.46 6.61 -24.19
N THR A 361 30.90 7.66 -24.87
CA THR A 361 30.54 7.93 -26.26
C THR A 361 31.64 7.40 -27.19
N ASN A 362 31.27 6.64 -28.22
CA ASN A 362 32.20 6.15 -29.24
C ASN A 362 32.64 7.27 -30.19
N GLU A 363 33.70 7.02 -30.97
CA GLU A 363 34.18 7.89 -32.06
C GLU A 363 33.09 8.22 -33.10
N GLU A 364 32.12 7.31 -33.28
CA GLU A 364 30.93 7.49 -34.14
C GLU A 364 29.79 8.31 -33.50
N GLY A 365 29.95 8.77 -32.25
CA GLY A 365 28.94 9.55 -31.51
C GLY A 365 27.89 8.73 -30.75
N TYR A 366 27.91 7.39 -30.85
CA TYR A 366 26.97 6.54 -30.10
C TYR A 366 27.34 6.40 -28.63
N ASN A 367 26.35 6.59 -27.73
CA ASN A 367 26.50 6.31 -26.31
C ASN A 367 26.43 4.80 -26.03
N LEU A 368 27.37 4.28 -25.24
CA LEU A 368 27.44 2.91 -24.76
C LEU A 368 27.61 2.87 -23.24
N LEU A 369 27.08 1.82 -22.60
CA LEU A 369 27.28 1.52 -21.18
C LEU A 369 28.41 0.49 -21.00
N PRO A 370 29.58 0.86 -20.44
CA PRO A 370 30.63 -0.10 -20.07
C PRO A 370 30.10 -1.14 -19.08
N THR A 371 30.51 -2.40 -19.25
CA THR A 371 30.08 -3.51 -18.39
C THR A 371 31.11 -3.80 -17.28
N LYS A 372 30.63 -4.40 -16.18
CA LYS A 372 31.36 -4.73 -14.93
C LYS A 372 31.86 -3.53 -14.13
N GLN A 373 31.15 -2.41 -14.19
CA GLN A 373 31.38 -1.28 -13.30
C GLN A 373 31.01 -1.65 -11.86
N THR A 374 31.97 -1.55 -10.93
CA THR A 374 31.79 -1.88 -9.50
C THR A 374 31.10 -0.76 -8.70
N THR A 375 30.80 0.36 -9.35
CA THR A 375 30.20 1.56 -8.77
C THR A 375 28.68 1.48 -8.61
N PHE A 376 28.02 0.49 -9.21
CA PHE A 376 26.56 0.34 -9.21
C PHE A 376 25.96 0.40 -7.80
N ARG A 377 25.00 1.30 -7.61
CA ARG A 377 24.25 1.50 -6.36
C ARG A 377 22.78 1.78 -6.67
N HIS A 378 21.89 1.43 -5.75
CA HIS A 378 20.54 2.00 -5.75
C HIS A 378 20.58 3.41 -5.15
N PRO A 379 19.92 4.42 -5.75
CA PRO A 379 19.79 5.75 -5.17
C PRO A 379 19.16 5.70 -3.78
N LYS A 380 19.70 6.47 -2.84
CA LYS A 380 19.17 6.52 -1.46
C LYS A 380 17.85 7.29 -1.37
N ASP A 381 17.73 8.34 -2.17
CA ASP A 381 16.60 9.27 -2.18
C ASP A 381 15.48 8.84 -3.15
N GLY A 382 15.58 7.60 -3.68
CA GLY A 382 14.68 7.07 -4.71
C GLY A 382 15.09 7.44 -6.13
N PHE A 383 14.31 6.97 -7.10
CA PHE A 383 14.45 7.34 -8.51
C PHE A 383 13.53 8.52 -8.84
N GLN A 384 13.97 9.37 -9.77
CA GLN A 384 13.09 10.38 -10.37
C GLN A 384 11.93 9.69 -11.14
N SER A 385 10.85 10.43 -11.39
CA SER A 385 9.82 9.98 -12.34
C SER A 385 10.40 10.05 -13.75
N TYR A 386 10.46 8.91 -14.44
CA TYR A 386 10.95 8.78 -15.81
C TYR A 386 9.84 8.24 -16.71
N ILE A 387 9.58 8.95 -17.80
CA ILE A 387 8.50 8.68 -18.76
C ILE A 387 8.52 7.20 -19.19
N PHE A 388 7.34 6.62 -19.35
CA PHE A 388 7.20 5.27 -19.89
C PHE A 388 6.87 5.36 -21.39
N VAL A 389 7.86 5.06 -22.23
CA VAL A 389 7.72 5.13 -23.68
C VAL A 389 6.69 4.10 -24.16
N GLY A 390 5.70 4.55 -24.93
CA GLY A 390 4.53 3.79 -25.34
C GLY A 390 3.30 3.91 -24.43
N LEU A 391 3.40 4.61 -23.28
CA LEU A 391 2.28 4.91 -22.38
C LEU A 391 2.11 6.42 -22.10
N GLU A 392 2.58 7.28 -22.99
CA GLU A 392 2.54 8.75 -22.87
C GLU A 392 1.10 9.30 -22.73
N GLN A 393 0.11 8.55 -23.20
CA GLN A 393 -1.31 8.81 -23.01
C GLN A 393 -1.77 8.80 -21.54
N PHE A 394 -0.99 8.18 -20.63
CA PHE A 394 -1.27 8.11 -19.19
C PHE A 394 -0.62 9.26 -18.40
N GLU A 395 0.04 10.23 -19.06
CA GLU A 395 0.70 11.37 -18.41
C GLU A 395 -0.10 12.69 -18.46
N ARG A 396 -1.40 12.64 -18.79
CA ARG A 396 -2.27 13.81 -18.99
C ARG A 396 -3.27 14.04 -17.87
#